data_AF-A0A126P1G2-F1
#
_entry.id   AF-A0A126P1G2-F1
#
_cell.length_a   1.000
_cell.length_b   1.000
_cell.length_c   1.000
_cell.angle_alpha   90.00
_cell.angle_beta   90.00
_cell.angle_gamma   90.00
#
_symmetry.space_group_name_H-M   'P 1'
#
loop_
_entity.id
_entity.type
_entity.pdbx_description
1 polymer ?
#
loop_
_entity_poly.entity_id
_entity_poly.type
_entity_poly.pdbx_seq_one_letter_code
_entity_poly.pdbx_strand_id
1 'polypeptide(L)'
;MSKPTLPMMRAASALTGPIVWAAHFLIIYALESILCRADAGPWHTFVVMVATAIAAAVLVLHAARQLRSLPIEGVNGFLPRAALTLDGLSMLAIALAAAAGLALPACR
;
A
#
# COMPACT_ATOMS: atom_id res chain seq x y z
N MET A 1 -9.88 -34.38 12.46
CA MET A 1 -10.05 -32.92 12.51
C MET A 1 -9.04 -32.27 11.57
N SER A 2 -9.47 -31.94 10.37
CA SER A 2 -8.62 -31.38 9.31
C SER A 2 -8.40 -29.89 9.59
N LYS A 3 -7.14 -29.45 9.81
CA LYS A 3 -6.79 -28.03 9.99
C LYS A 3 -7.07 -27.27 8.67
N PRO A 4 -8.02 -26.32 8.62
CA PRO A 4 -8.35 -25.58 7.40
C PRO A 4 -7.56 -24.25 7.28
N THR A 5 -6.37 -24.13 7.86
CA THR A 5 -5.72 -22.81 8.06
C THR A 5 -4.95 -22.26 6.85
N LEU A 6 -4.57 -23.07 5.87
CA LEU A 6 -3.75 -22.63 4.74
C LEU A 6 -4.46 -21.76 3.67
N PRO A 7 -5.73 -21.98 3.27
CA PRO A 7 -6.37 -21.16 2.24
C PRO A 7 -6.68 -19.73 2.73
N MET A 8 -7.04 -19.58 4.00
CA MET A 8 -7.47 -18.29 4.57
C MET A 8 -6.30 -17.29 4.68
N MET A 9 -5.10 -17.76 5.07
CA MET A 9 -3.90 -16.90 5.11
C MET A 9 -3.48 -16.41 3.73
N ARG A 10 -3.62 -17.24 2.69
CA ARG A 10 -3.31 -16.82 1.31
C ARG A 10 -4.31 -15.79 0.80
N ALA A 11 -5.60 -15.99 1.06
CA ALA A 11 -6.64 -15.01 0.73
C ALA A 11 -6.40 -13.67 1.45
N ALA A 12 -6.05 -13.71 2.74
CA ALA A 12 -5.69 -12.52 3.50
C ALA A 12 -4.45 -11.80 2.94
N SER A 13 -3.43 -12.54 2.48
CA SER A 13 -2.25 -11.91 1.85
C SER A 13 -2.57 -11.15 0.56
N ALA A 14 -3.62 -11.55 -0.17
CA ALA A 14 -4.04 -10.83 -1.38
C ALA A 14 -4.60 -9.43 -1.08
N LEU A 15 -5.03 -9.18 0.16
CA LEU A 15 -5.52 -7.88 0.62
C LEU A 15 -4.40 -6.95 1.12
N THR A 16 -3.15 -7.41 1.13
CA THR A 16 -2.01 -6.60 1.60
C THR A 16 -1.92 -5.27 0.86
N GLY A 17 -2.02 -5.27 -0.47
CA GLY A 17 -2.04 -4.06 -1.29
C GLY A 17 -3.06 -3.02 -0.82
N PRO A 18 -4.37 -3.36 -0.86
CA PRO A 18 -5.43 -2.45 -0.41
C PRO A 18 -5.28 -1.98 1.03
N ILE A 19 -4.82 -2.84 1.94
CA ILE A 19 -4.57 -2.47 3.35
C ILE A 19 -3.44 -1.43 3.45
N VAL A 20 -2.34 -1.64 2.74
CA VAL A 20 -1.20 -0.70 2.72
C VAL A 20 -1.62 0.65 2.12
N TRP A 21 -2.40 0.64 1.04
CA TRP A 21 -2.97 1.86 0.48
C TRP A 21 -3.88 2.59 1.46
N ALA A 22 -4.82 1.89 2.10
CA ALA A 22 -5.73 2.50 3.07
C ALA A 22 -4.97 3.08 4.28
N ALA A 23 -3.97 2.36 4.78
CA ALA A 23 -3.12 2.84 5.87
C ALA A 23 -2.31 4.09 5.46
N HIS A 24 -1.72 4.09 4.27
CA HIS A 24 -1.01 5.26 3.73
C HIS A 24 -1.95 6.47 3.64
N PHE A 25 -3.13 6.30 3.05
CA PHE A 25 -4.11 7.37 2.91
C PHE A 25 -4.54 7.95 4.27
N LEU A 26 -4.85 7.10 5.24
CA LEU A 26 -5.22 7.52 6.59
C LEU A 26 -4.10 8.29 7.30
N ILE A 27 -2.86 7.83 7.16
CA ILE A 27 -1.68 8.49 7.76
C ILE A 27 -1.52 9.90 7.18
N ILE A 28 -1.54 10.03 5.85
CA ILE A 28 -1.37 11.34 5.19
C ILE A 28 -2.50 12.28 5.59
N TYR A 29 -3.75 11.84 5.49
CA TYR A 29 -4.92 12.67 5.77
C TYR A 29 -5.01 13.12 7.24
N ALA A 30 -4.71 12.21 8.18
CA ALA A 30 -4.70 12.53 9.60
C ALA A 30 -3.57 13.51 9.96
N LEU A 31 -2.37 13.31 9.39
CA LEU A 31 -1.23 14.18 9.67
C LEU A 31 -1.38 15.56 9.03
N GLU A 32 -1.98 15.67 7.85
CA GLU A 32 -2.28 16.95 7.21
C GLU A 32 -3.15 17.84 8.13
N SER A 33 -4.19 17.26 8.72
CA SER A 33 -5.07 17.96 9.68
C SER A 33 -4.33 18.47 10.93
N ILE A 34 -3.30 17.75 11.38
CA ILE A 34 -2.49 18.12 12.56
C ILE A 34 -1.44 19.16 12.19
N LEU A 35 -0.73 18.94 11.08
CA LEU A 35 0.38 19.79 10.63
C LEU A 35 -0.11 21.19 10.25
N CYS A 36 -1.29 21.31 9.64
CA CYS A 36 -1.86 22.61 9.34
C CYS A 36 -2.37 23.38 10.55
N ARG A 37 -2.73 22.69 11.65
CA ARG A 37 -3.01 23.38 12.93
C ARG A 37 -1.75 23.89 13.62
N ALA A 38 -0.59 23.34 13.27
CA ALA A 38 0.70 23.64 13.91
C ALA A 38 1.61 24.54 13.06
N ASP A 39 1.12 25.08 11.93
CA ASP A 39 1.92 25.82 10.93
C ASP A 39 3.20 25.08 10.48
N ALA A 40 3.15 23.74 10.50
CA ALA A 40 4.29 22.87 10.24
C ALA A 40 4.39 22.46 8.76
N GLY A 41 4.20 23.41 7.83
CA GLY A 41 4.19 23.17 6.38
C GLY A 41 5.37 22.37 5.82
N PRO A 42 6.63 22.60 6.23
CA PRO A 42 7.78 21.83 5.75
C PRO A 42 7.74 20.35 6.14
N TRP A 43 7.14 20.02 7.29
CA TRP A 43 7.03 18.64 7.78
C TRP A 43 6.03 17.81 6.98
N HIS A 44 5.04 18.44 6.35
CA HIS A 44 4.07 17.75 5.49
C HIS A 44 4.77 17.03 4.34
N THR A 45 5.65 17.74 3.62
CA THR A 45 6.41 17.19 2.50
C THR A 45 7.27 16.00 2.93
N PHE A 46 7.95 16.13 4.08
CA PHE A 46 8.77 15.07 4.65
C PHE A 46 7.93 13.83 5.00
N VAL A 47 6.79 14.01 5.67
CA VAL A 47 5.86 12.94 6.04
C VAL A 47 5.33 12.22 4.80
N VAL A 48 4.87 12.96 3.78
CA VAL A 48 4.38 12.38 2.52
C VAL A 48 5.46 11.54 1.87
N MET A 49 6.70 12.05 1.76
CA MET A 49 7.81 11.29 1.16
C MET A 49 8.11 10.01 1.95
N VAL A 50 8.25 10.09 3.28
CA VAL A 50 8.60 8.94 4.12
C VAL A 50 7.50 7.89 4.11
N ALA A 51 6.24 8.28 4.31
CA ALA A 51 5.12 7.35 4.29
C ALA A 51 4.96 6.66 2.93
N THR A 52 5.15 7.41 1.84
CA THR A 52 5.10 6.87 0.47
C THR A 52 6.24 5.89 0.21
N ALA A 53 7.47 6.22 0.64
CA ALA A 53 8.63 5.34 0.50
C ALA A 53 8.44 4.02 1.27
N ILE A 54 7.92 4.09 2.50
CA ILE A 54 7.62 2.89 3.30
C ILE A 54 6.54 2.04 2.62
N ALA A 55 5.43 2.65 2.19
CA ALA A 55 4.34 1.93 1.54
C ALA A 55 4.82 1.25 0.24
N ALA A 56 5.59 1.97 -0.58
CA ALA A 56 6.22 1.44 -1.77
C ALA A 56 7.14 0.24 -1.47
N ALA A 57 8.02 0.36 -0.46
CA ALA A 57 8.92 -0.72 -0.07
C ALA A 57 8.16 -1.97 0.38
N VAL A 58 7.08 -1.81 1.15
CA VAL A 58 6.23 -2.92 1.60
C VAL A 58 5.58 -3.63 0.41
N LEU A 59 5.01 -2.88 -0.55
CA LEU A 59 4.38 -3.46 -1.74
C LEU A 59 5.40 -4.15 -2.65
N VAL A 60 6.58 -3.57 -2.86
CA VAL A 60 7.64 -4.20 -3.67
C VAL A 60 8.11 -5.50 -3.03
N LEU A 61 8.31 -5.52 -1.71
CA LEU A 61 8.67 -6.74 -0.98
C LEU A 61 7.56 -7.80 -1.06
N HIS A 62 6.29 -7.40 -0.94
CA HIS A 62 5.16 -8.31 -1.07
C HIS A 62 5.06 -8.89 -2.49
N ALA A 63 5.13 -8.06 -3.52
CA ALA A 63 5.12 -8.47 -4.91
C ALA A 63 6.29 -9.42 -5.25
N ALA A 64 7.50 -9.13 -4.77
CA ALA A 64 8.66 -10.01 -4.95
C ALA A 64 8.46 -11.40 -4.31
N ARG A 65 7.80 -11.47 -3.14
CA ARG A 65 7.44 -12.74 -2.50
C ARG A 65 6.37 -13.50 -3.27
N GLN A 66 5.37 -12.80 -3.81
CA GLN A 66 4.32 -13.40 -4.63
C GLN A 66 4.88 -13.95 -5.94
N LEU A 67 5.74 -13.19 -6.62
CA LEU A 67 6.42 -13.61 -7.86
C LEU A 67 7.24 -14.90 -7.66
N ARG A 68 7.96 -15.02 -6.54
CA ARG A 68 8.70 -16.26 -6.18
C ARG A 68 7.78 -17.45 -5.89
N SER A 69 6.52 -17.18 -5.55
CA SER A 69 5.53 -18.19 -5.17
C SER A 69 4.58 -18.55 -6.31
N LEU A 70 4.78 -18.01 -7.52
CA LEU A 70 3.93 -18.27 -8.67
C LEU A 70 4.09 -19.71 -9.15
N PRO A 71 3.03 -20.55 -9.11
CA PRO A 71 3.05 -21.85 -9.76
C PRO A 71 3.06 -21.65 -11.29
N ILE A 72 3.97 -22.35 -11.96
CA ILE A 72 4.19 -22.21 -13.42
C ILE A 72 3.01 -22.79 -14.23
N GLU A 73 2.19 -23.68 -13.66
CA GLU A 73 1.04 -24.29 -14.35
C GLU A 73 -0.16 -24.53 -13.40
N GLY A 74 -1.39 -24.28 -13.90
CA GLY A 74 -2.66 -24.70 -13.28
C GLY A 74 -3.55 -23.61 -12.66
N VAL A 75 -4.77 -24.00 -12.28
CA VAL A 75 -5.86 -23.16 -11.72
C VAL A 75 -5.47 -22.45 -10.41
N ASN A 76 -4.41 -22.93 -9.76
CA ASN A 76 -3.86 -22.38 -8.51
C ASN A 76 -3.17 -21.01 -8.67
N GLY A 77 -2.97 -20.53 -9.90
CA GLY A 77 -2.31 -19.25 -10.19
C GLY A 77 -3.21 -18.00 -10.07
N PHE A 78 -4.52 -18.14 -9.87
CA PHE A 78 -5.44 -16.99 -9.83
C PHE A 78 -5.16 -16.05 -8.65
N LEU A 79 -5.08 -16.58 -7.42
CA LEU A 79 -4.85 -15.78 -6.21
C LEU A 79 -3.57 -14.93 -6.23
N PRO A 80 -2.37 -15.47 -6.56
CA PRO A 80 -1.16 -14.65 -6.61
C PRO A 80 -1.18 -13.61 -7.74
N ARG A 81 -1.84 -13.89 -8.88
CA ARG A 81 -2.04 -12.87 -9.92
C ARG A 81 -2.98 -11.76 -9.45
N ALA A 82 -4.09 -12.13 -8.80
CA ALA A 82 -5.02 -11.17 -8.21
C ALA A 82 -4.30 -10.29 -7.16
N ALA A 83 -3.49 -10.89 -6.29
CA ALA A 83 -2.67 -10.18 -5.32
C ALA A 83 -1.70 -9.18 -6.01
N LEU A 84 -0.99 -9.61 -7.06
CA LEU A 84 -0.10 -8.71 -7.83
C LEU A 84 -0.86 -7.58 -8.52
N THR A 85 -2.05 -7.84 -9.07
CA THR A 85 -2.88 -6.77 -9.64
C THR A 85 -3.35 -5.77 -8.59
N LEU A 86 -3.75 -6.26 -7.40
CA LEU A 86 -4.15 -5.41 -6.29
C LEU A 86 -2.98 -4.59 -5.74
N ASP A 87 -1.79 -5.18 -5.62
CA ASP A 87 -0.57 -4.47 -5.25
C ASP A 87 -0.23 -3.39 -6.28
N GLY A 88 -0.32 -3.70 -7.59
CA GLY A 88 -0.08 -2.74 -8.66
C GLY A 88 -1.05 -1.56 -8.64
N LEU A 89 -2.34 -1.83 -8.46
CA LEU A 89 -3.37 -0.79 -8.31
C LEU A 89 -3.14 0.06 -7.05
N SER A 90 -2.75 -0.58 -5.95
CA SER A 90 -2.45 0.10 -4.68
C SER A 90 -1.22 1.01 -4.82
N MET A 91 -0.18 0.54 -5.49
CA MET A 91 1.03 1.32 -5.79
C MET A 91 0.69 2.55 -6.65
N LEU A 92 -0.15 2.38 -7.67
CA LEU A 92 -0.62 3.47 -8.51
C LEU A 92 -1.43 4.50 -7.69
N ALA A 93 -2.34 4.04 -6.84
CA ALA A 93 -3.13 4.90 -5.98
C ALA A 93 -2.26 5.68 -4.98
N ILE A 94 -1.26 5.03 -4.37
CA ILE A 94 -0.27 5.68 -3.50
C ILE A 94 0.54 6.73 -4.26
N ALA A 95 1.01 6.42 -5.48
CA ALA A 95 1.78 7.36 -6.29
C ALA A 95 0.96 8.59 -6.68
N LEU A 96 -0.31 8.40 -7.05
CA LEU A 96 -1.23 9.51 -7.35
C LEU A 96 -1.52 10.35 -6.10
N ALA A 97 -1.77 9.72 -4.95
CA ALA A 97 -1.99 10.42 -3.68
C ALA A 97 -0.75 11.22 -3.24
N ALA A 98 0.44 10.65 -3.37
CA ALA A 98 1.69 11.34 -3.08
C ALA A 98 1.93 12.52 -4.04
N ALA A 99 1.68 12.34 -5.34
CA ALA A 99 1.79 13.41 -6.32
C ALA A 99 0.83 14.57 -6.00
N ALA A 100 -0.43 14.27 -5.64
CA ALA A 100 -1.39 15.28 -5.21
C ALA A 100 -0.95 16.00 -3.93
N GLY A 101 -0.50 15.25 -2.91
CA GLY A 101 -0.05 15.80 -1.63
C GLY A 101 1.24 16.63 -1.71
N LEU A 102 2.05 16.43 -2.74
CA LEU A 102 3.26 17.23 -3.03
C LEU A 102 2.98 18.42 -3.95
N ALA A 103 1.98 18.32 -4.83
CA ALA A 103 1.63 19.38 -5.77
C ALA A 103 0.75 20.47 -5.14
N LEU A 104 -0.06 20.11 -4.15
CA LEU A 104 -0.96 21.03 -3.47
C LEU A 104 -0.29 21.65 -2.24
N PRO A 105 -0.41 22.97 -2.01
CA PRO A 105 0.03 23.58 -0.77
C PRO A 105 -0.84 23.03 0.37
N ALA A 106 -0.23 22.29 1.30
CA ALA A 106 -0.92 21.60 2.37
C ALA A 106 -1.73 22.53 3.28
N CYS A 107 -1.21 23.73 3.53
CA CYS A 107 -1.81 24.68 4.45
C CYS A 107 -1.89 26.06 3.78
N ARG A 108 -3.11 26.47 3.45
CA ARG A 108 -3.48 27.83 3.03
C ARG A 108 -4.75 28.23 3.75
#